data_AF-A0A818FZU7-F1
#
_entry.id   AF-A0A818FZU7-F1
#
_cell.length_a   1.000
_cell.length_b   1.000
_cell.length_c   1.000
_cell.angle_alpha   90.00
_cell.angle_beta   90.00
_cell.angle_gamma   90.00
#
_symmetry.space_group_name_H-M   'P 1'
#
loop_
_entity.id
_entity.type
_entity.pdbx_description
1 polymer ?
#
loop_
_entity_poly.entity_id
_entity_poly.type
_entity_poly.pdbx_seq_one_letter_code
_entity_poly.pdbx_strand_id
1 'polypeptide(L)' 'LIYEEIHKRDSCIVYRGRIKRSIDFVMIYCVDKFKRHELSNLVRLMYELDHSNVMKFRECFDTTNH' A
#
# COMPACT_ATOMS: atom_id res chain seq x y z
N LEU A 1 4.96 3.93 -10.85
CA LEU A 1 3.94 3.98 -11.94
C LEU A 1 2.80 3.05 -11.52
N ILE A 2 1.56 3.54 -11.57
CA ILE A 2 0.35 2.74 -11.33
C ILE A 2 -0.05 2.14 -12.68
N TYR A 3 -0.29 0.82 -12.75
CA TYR A 3 -0.66 0.15 -14.00
C TYR A 3 -2.13 -0.23 -14.03
N GLU A 4 -2.58 -0.91 -12.98
CA GLU A 4 -3.86 -1.62 -12.99
C GLU A 4 -4.50 -1.55 -11.61
N GLU A 5 -5.80 -1.30 -11.58
CA GLU A 5 -6.63 -1.52 -10.40
C GLU A 5 -6.90 -3.03 -10.28
N ILE A 6 -6.41 -3.62 -9.19
CA ILE A 6 -6.57 -5.05 -8.92
C ILE A 6 -7.84 -5.30 -8.13
N HIS A 7 -8.16 -4.41 -7.19
CA HIS A 7 -9.33 -4.54 -6.34
C HIS A 7 -9.79 -3.17 -5.85
N LYS A 8 -11.10 -3.02 -5.72
CA LYS A 8 -11.73 -1.83 -5.11
C LYS A 8 -12.77 -2.23 -4.07
N ARG A 9 -12.74 -1.53 -2.94
CA ARG A 9 -13.76 -1.55 -1.88
C ARG A 9 -14.20 -0.13 -1.58
N ASP A 10 -15.22 0.00 -0.76
CA ASP A 10 -15.86 1.27 -0.42
C ASP A 10 -14.89 2.32 0.15
N SER A 11 -13.82 1.89 0.84
CA SER A 11 -12.86 2.80 1.49
C SER A 11 -11.40 2.56 1.11
N CYS A 12 -11.14 1.73 0.10
CA CYS A 12 -9.79 1.44 -0.36
C CYS A 12 -9.73 0.90 -1.78
N ILE A 13 -8.62 1.18 -2.45
CA ILE A 13 -8.29 0.66 -3.78
C ILE A 13 -6.90 0.05 -3.73
N VAL A 14 -6.75 -1.12 -4.32
CA VAL A 14 -5.49 -1.84 -4.46
C VAL A 14 -5.05 -1.78 -5.91
N TYR A 15 -3.85 -1.25 -6.15
CA TYR A 15 -3.27 -1.20 -7.47
C TYR A 15 -2.03 -2.08 -7.59
N ARG A 16 -1.80 -2.60 -8.79
CA ARG A 16 -0.50 -3.12 -9.20
C ARG A 16 0.33 -1.98 -9.76
N GLY A 17 1.50 -1.78 -9.19
CA GLY A 17 2.45 -0.73 -9.55
C GLY A 17 3.84 -1.27 -9.87
N ARG A 18 4.70 -0.39 -10.37
CA ARG A 18 6.15 -0.64 -10.55
C ARG A 18 6.93 0.51 -9.94
N ILE A 19 8.04 0.15 -9.31
CA ILE A 19 9.00 1.11 -8.78
C ILE A 19 9.69 1.82 -9.94
N LYS A 20 9.78 3.15 -9.88
CA LYS A 20 10.50 3.91 -10.91
C LYS A 20 11.96 3.43 -10.94
N ARG A 21 12.47 3.12 -12.14
CA ARG A 21 13.84 2.60 -12.36
C ARG A 21 14.16 1.21 -11.77
N SER A 22 13.18 0.45 -11.25
CA SER A 22 13.34 -1.00 -11.01
C SER A 22 12.47 -1.81 -11.98
N ILE A 23 12.71 -3.11 -12.11
CA ILE A 23 11.76 -4.07 -12.73
C ILE A 23 10.76 -4.65 -11.72
N ASP A 24 10.96 -4.37 -10.43
CA ASP A 24 10.10 -4.92 -9.38
C ASP A 24 8.70 -4.32 -9.41
N PHE A 25 7.72 -5.20 -9.19
CA PHE A 25 6.33 -4.85 -9.02
C PHE A 25 6.00 -4.70 -7.54
N VAL A 26 5.04 -3.82 -7.26
CA VAL A 26 4.55 -3.55 -5.90
C VAL A 26 3.03 -3.51 -5.92
N MET A 27 2.43 -3.84 -4.77
CA MET A 27 1.03 -3.55 -4.51
C MET A 27 0.94 -2.20 -3.81
N ILE A 28 0.09 -1.32 -4.33
CA ILE A 28 -0.15 0.01 -3.77
C ILE A 28 -1.54 -0.02 -3.14
N TYR A 29 -1.57 0.09 -1.82
CA TYR A 29 -2.82 0.11 -1.04
C TYR A 29 -3.22 1.55 -0.74
N CYS A 30 -4.18 2.07 -1.49
CA CYS A 30 -4.75 3.40 -1.28
C CYS A 30 -5.97 3.28 -0.38
N VAL A 31 -6.01 4.08 0.70
CA VAL A 31 -7.07 4.03 1.71
C VAL A 31 -7.56 5.44 1.98
N ASP A 32 -8.86 5.59 2.16
CA ASP A 32 -9.47 6.87 2.48
C ASP A 32 -8.93 7.44 3.80
N LYS A 33 -8.81 8.76 3.88
CA LYS A 33 -8.18 9.47 5.01
C LYS A 33 -8.84 9.19 6.36
N PHE A 34 -10.14 8.88 6.40
CA PHE A 34 -10.83 8.56 7.66
C PHE A 34 -10.37 7.23 8.27
N LYS A 35 -9.73 6.36 7.49
CA LYS A 35 -9.13 5.08 7.95
C LYS A 35 -7.67 5.23 8.38
N ARG A 36 -7.13 6.46 8.47
CA ARG A 36 -5.73 6.71 8.80
C ARG A 36 -5.24 6.00 10.07
N HIS A 37 -6.06 5.92 11.11
CA HIS A 37 -5.68 5.23 12.34
C HIS A 37 -5.51 3.71 12.14
N GLU A 38 -6.41 3.08 11.38
CA GLU A 38 -6.31 1.66 11.02
C GLU A 38 -5.07 1.42 10.13
N LEU A 39 -4.84 2.29 9.14
CA LEU A 39 -3.68 2.20 8.25
C LEU A 39 -2.36 2.36 9.02
N SER A 40 -2.27 3.30 9.96
CA SER A 40 -1.07 3.52 10.78
C SER A 40 -0.74 2.29 11.64
N ASN A 41 -1.76 1.68 12.26
CA ASN A 41 -1.57 0.44 13.02
C ASN A 41 -1.10 -0.72 12.14
N LEU A 42 -1.69 -0.86 10.94
CA LEU A 42 -1.28 -1.87 9.98
C LEU A 42 0.18 -1.68 9.54
N VAL A 43 0.57 -0.45 9.18
CA VAL A 43 1.96 -0.14 8.80
C VAL A 43 2.93 -0.48 9.92
N ARG A 44 2.59 -0.15 11.18
CA ARG A 44 3.42 -0.50 12.34
C ARG A 44 3.61 -2.01 12.48
N LEU A 45 2.54 -2.79 12.39
CA LEU A 45 2.60 -4.26 12.45
C LEU A 45 3.43 -4.83 11.31
N MET A 46 3.20 -4.37 10.08
CA MET A 46 3.89 -4.87 8.89
C MET A 46 5.37 -4.49 8.86
N TYR A 47 5.76 -3.40 9.53
CA TYR A 47 7.16 -3.02 9.68
C TYR A 47 7.93 -3.95 10.62
N GLU A 48 7.28 -4.46 11.66
CA GLU A 48 7.87 -5.41 12.61
C GLU A 48 7.91 -6.85 12.07
N LEU A 49 7.06 -7.18 11.09
CA LEU A 49 6.98 -8.51 10.48
C LEU A 49 7.94 -8.63 9.28
N ASP A 50 9.14 -9.19 9.49
CA ASP A 50 10.08 -9.54 8.43
C ASP A 50 10.20 -11.08 8.29
N HIS A 51 9.34 -11.65 7.45
CA HIS A 51 9.31 -13.10 7.20
C HIS A 51 8.99 -13.37 5.73
N SER A 52 9.57 -14.44 5.15
CA SER A 52 9.43 -14.78 3.72
C SER A 52 7.98 -15.02 3.26
N ASN A 53 7.14 -15.50 4.17
CA ASN A 53 5.72 -15.78 3.91
C ASN A 53 4.78 -14.62 4.29
N VAL A 54 5.33 -13.48 4.69
CA VAL A 54 4.56 -12.28 5.02
C VAL A 54 4.88 -11.20 3.98
N MET A 55 3.85 -10.45 3.57
CA MET A 55 4.07 -9.36 2.64
C MET A 55 5.02 -8.33 3.26
N LYS A 56 6.08 -7.97 2.55
CA LYS A 56 7.05 -6.98 3.04
C LYS A 56 6.49 -5.57 2.90
N PHE A 57 6.41 -4.84 4.00
CA PHE A 57 6.16 -3.40 3.95
C PHE A 57 7.33 -2.69 3.26
N ARG A 58 7.03 -1.68 2.46
CA ARG A 58 8.03 -0.90 1.75
C ARG A 58 8.02 0.56 2.18
N GLU A 59 6.98 1.28 1.78
CA GLU A 59 6.84 2.72 2.05
C GLU A 59 5.36 3.08 2.20
N CYS A 60 5.07 4.13 2.97
CA CYS A 60 3.73 4.70 3.14
C CYS A 60 3.81 6.21 2.88
N PHE A 61 2.84 6.75 2.15
CA PHE A 61 2.78 8.16 1.78
C PHE A 61 1.41 8.74 2.11
N ASP A 62 1.39 9.92 2.71
CA ASP A 62 0.18 10.73 2.81
C ASP A 62 0.09 11.63 1.57
N THR A 63 -0.97 11.48 0.79
CA THR A 63 -1.24 12.34 -0.37
C THR A 63 -2.32 13.37 -0.04
N THR A 64 -2.17 14.58 -0.55
CA THR A 64 -3.16 15.65 -0.37
C THR A 64 -4.41 15.45 -1.21
N ASN A 65 -4.32 14.75 -2.34
CA ASN A 65 -5.49 14.45 -3.16
C ASN A 65 -6.53 13.64 -2.37
N HIS A 66 -7.79 14.05 -2.55
CA HIS A 66 -8.98 13.55 -1.87
C HIS A 66 -9.43 12.21 -2.41
#